data_AF-A0A950RSN4-F1
#
_entry.id   AF-A0A950RSN4-F1
#
_cell.length_a   1.000
_cell.length_b   1.000
_cell.length_c   1.000
_cell.angle_alpha   90.00
_cell.angle_beta   90.00
_cell.angle_gamma   90.00
#
_symmetry.space_group_name_H-M   'P 1'
#
loop_
_entity.id
_entity.type
_entity.pdbx_description
1 polymer ?
#
loop_
_entity_poly.entity_id
_entity_poly.type
_entity_poly.pdbx_seq_one_letter_code
_entity_poly.pdbx_strand_id
1 'polypeptide(L)'
;MTIKERVAALPSSLRGRLLRADDEEYETARHIWNGMIDRHPDIVIRAAGAADVVAAVNFAREENLLLAVRAGGHSAAGNGVSDGGVTLDLSLMKGIRVDPAHRTVRAEAGVTWAEFDAETQAFGLATTGGVVSTTGIAGLTLGGGIGWLSRAYGLSADNLLSVDIVTADG
;
A
#
# COMPACT_ATOMS: atom_id res chain seq x y z
N MET A 1 23.85 14.12 12.46
CA MET A 1 23.78 13.29 11.24
C MET A 1 22.97 14.06 10.23
N THR A 2 23.46 14.22 9.00
CA THR A 2 22.73 14.89 7.92
C THR A 2 21.60 13.98 7.41
N ILE A 3 20.59 14.54 6.74
CA ILE A 3 19.52 13.74 6.12
C ILE A 3 20.08 12.71 5.12
N LYS A 4 21.13 13.06 4.38
CA LYS A 4 21.83 12.14 3.46
C LYS A 4 22.43 10.95 4.19
N GLU A 5 23.08 11.19 5.33
CA GLU A 5 23.63 10.13 6.16
C GLU A 5 22.51 9.24 6.73
N ARG A 6 21.40 9.83 7.20
CA ARG A 6 20.25 9.06 7.74
C ARG A 6 19.58 8.22 6.65
N VAL A 7 19.40 8.75 5.44
CA VAL A 7 18.94 7.99 4.27
C VAL A 7 19.91 6.85 3.92
N ALA A 8 21.22 7.04 4.07
CA ALA A 8 22.21 5.99 3.82
C ALA A 8 22.16 4.87 4.88
N ALA A 9 21.79 5.20 6.12
CA ALA A 9 21.66 4.23 7.21
C ALA A 9 20.31 3.48 7.24
N LEU A 10 19.23 4.09 6.74
CA LEU A 10 17.86 3.55 6.78
C LEU A 10 17.71 2.10 6.25
N PRO A 11 18.42 1.66 5.18
CA PRO A 11 18.33 0.28 4.72
C PRO A 11 18.65 -0.77 5.79
N SER A 12 19.51 -0.45 6.77
CA SER A 12 19.86 -1.39 7.85
C SER A 12 18.70 -1.70 8.80
N SER A 13 17.67 -0.85 8.82
CA SER A 13 16.44 -1.04 9.61
C SER A 13 15.26 -1.56 8.80
N LEU A 14 15.43 -1.78 7.49
CA LEU A 14 14.38 -2.26 6.60
C LEU A 14 14.62 -3.72 6.22
N ARG A 15 13.54 -4.49 6.12
CA ARG A 15 13.54 -5.81 5.46
C ARG A 15 13.28 -5.70 3.96
N GLY A 16 12.49 -4.71 3.59
CA GLY A 16 12.23 -4.32 2.21
C GLY A 16 13.37 -3.53 1.60
N ARG A 17 13.05 -2.70 0.61
CA ARG A 17 14.07 -1.95 -0.16
C ARG A 17 13.82 -0.46 -0.10
N LEU A 18 14.91 0.30 -0.07
CA LEU A 18 14.91 1.73 -0.33
C LEU A 18 15.47 1.97 -1.73
N LEU A 19 14.76 2.75 -2.52
CA LEU A 19 15.14 3.16 -3.87
C LEU A 19 15.37 4.68 -3.91
N ARG A 20 16.39 5.09 -4.64
CA ARG A 20 16.79 6.48 -4.92
C ARG A 20 16.80 6.71 -6.43
N ALA A 21 16.90 7.97 -6.86
CA ALA A 21 16.86 8.34 -8.27
C ALA A 21 17.91 7.65 -9.16
N ASP A 22 19.01 7.17 -8.58
CA ASP A 22 20.08 6.44 -9.27
C ASP A 22 19.85 4.92 -9.34
N ASP A 23 18.86 4.38 -8.62
CA ASP A 23 18.52 2.96 -8.67
C ASP A 23 17.67 2.64 -9.92
N GLU A 24 17.99 1.52 -10.60
CA GLU A 24 17.31 1.09 -11.84
C GLU A 24 15.78 0.97 -11.70
N GLU A 25 15.30 0.55 -10.52
CA GLU A 25 13.87 0.36 -10.26
C GLU A 25 13.11 1.64 -9.92
N TYR A 26 13.79 2.76 -9.68
CA TYR A 26 13.17 3.99 -9.18
C TYR A 26 12.08 4.53 -10.11
N GLU A 27 12.37 4.60 -11.42
CA GLU A 27 11.40 5.10 -12.40
C GLU A 27 10.11 4.28 -12.42
N THR A 28 10.23 2.95 -12.31
CA THR A 28 9.05 2.09 -12.23
C THR A 28 8.32 2.25 -10.89
N ALA A 29 9.07 2.40 -9.79
CA ALA A 29 8.52 2.49 -8.45
C ALA A 29 7.77 3.80 -8.18
N ARG A 30 8.13 4.91 -8.85
CA ARG A 30 7.41 6.20 -8.72
C ARG A 30 6.17 6.30 -9.61
N HIS A 31 6.09 5.55 -10.73
CA HIS A 31 4.94 5.61 -11.64
C HIS A 31 3.69 5.00 -11.02
N ILE A 32 2.59 5.77 -11.07
CA ILE A 32 1.26 5.36 -10.62
C ILE A 32 0.31 5.19 -11.82
N TRP A 33 -0.89 4.68 -11.58
CA TRP A 33 -1.86 4.40 -12.66
C TRP A 33 -2.23 5.65 -13.47
N ASN A 34 -2.37 6.81 -12.83
CA ASN A 34 -2.64 8.05 -13.54
C ASN A 34 -1.35 8.59 -14.17
N GLY A 35 -1.13 8.27 -15.45
CA GLY A 35 0.06 8.67 -16.21
C GLY A 35 0.22 10.17 -16.46
N MET A 36 -0.74 11.01 -16.05
CA MET A 36 -0.58 12.47 -16.06
C MET A 36 0.19 12.99 -14.84
N ILE A 37 0.39 12.15 -13.81
CA ILE A 37 1.12 12.51 -12.59
C ILE A 37 2.57 12.09 -12.74
N ASP A 38 3.44 13.08 -12.91
CA ASP A 38 4.90 12.91 -12.99
C ASP A 38 5.57 13.61 -11.81
N ARG A 39 5.79 12.86 -10.72
CA ARG A 39 6.41 13.36 -9.48
C ARG A 39 7.66 12.56 -9.14
N HIS A 40 8.57 13.19 -8.38
CA HIS A 40 9.90 12.64 -8.10
C HIS A 40 10.15 12.61 -6.59
N PRO A 41 9.81 11.50 -5.88
CA PRO A 41 10.15 11.32 -4.47
C PRO A 41 11.66 11.35 -4.25
N ASP A 42 12.13 11.87 -3.11
CA ASP A 42 13.57 11.79 -2.78
C ASP A 42 13.98 10.32 -2.55
N ILE A 43 13.08 9.54 -1.93
CA ILE A 43 13.23 8.10 -1.73
C ILE A 43 11.89 7.37 -1.89
N VAL A 44 11.95 6.13 -2.38
CA VAL A 44 10.83 5.18 -2.34
C VAL A 44 11.18 4.02 -1.42
N ILE A 45 10.36 3.76 -0.41
CA ILE A 45 10.52 2.61 0.50
C ILE A 45 9.51 1.56 0.09
N ARG A 46 9.97 0.44 -0.48
CA ARG A 46 9.15 -0.73 -0.79
C ARG A 46 9.12 -1.66 0.42
N ALA A 47 8.07 -1.54 1.23
CA ALA A 47 7.94 -2.24 2.50
C ALA A 47 7.68 -3.75 2.30
N ALA A 48 8.39 -4.58 3.04
CA ALA A 48 8.17 -6.02 3.09
C ALA A 48 7.23 -6.44 4.25
N GLY A 49 6.84 -5.51 5.12
CA GLY A 49 5.93 -5.78 6.24
C GLY A 49 5.78 -4.60 7.19
N ALA A 50 5.04 -4.81 8.28
CA ALA A 50 4.67 -3.74 9.23
C ALA A 50 5.87 -3.02 9.88
N ALA A 51 6.97 -3.73 10.15
CA ALA A 51 8.18 -3.10 10.72
C ALA A 51 8.77 -2.04 9.78
N ASP A 52 8.73 -2.26 8.47
CA ASP A 52 9.20 -1.29 7.48
C ASP A 52 8.24 -0.09 7.38
N VAL A 53 6.94 -0.32 7.54
CA VAL A 53 5.94 0.76 7.60
C VAL A 53 6.21 1.67 8.80
N VAL A 54 6.43 1.09 9.99
CA VAL A 54 6.80 1.83 11.20
C VAL A 54 8.10 2.61 10.99
N ALA A 55 9.13 1.99 10.42
CA ALA A 55 10.40 2.66 10.13
C ALA A 55 10.21 3.84 9.15
N ALA A 56 9.43 3.66 8.08
CA ALA A 56 9.16 4.71 7.10
C ALA A 56 8.37 5.89 7.69
N VAL A 57 7.33 5.61 8.49
CA VAL A 57 6.52 6.65 9.15
C VAL A 57 7.38 7.44 10.16
N ASN A 58 8.14 6.75 11.01
CA ASN A 58 9.04 7.41 11.96
C ASN A 58 10.10 8.24 11.25
N PHE A 59 10.70 7.72 10.17
CA PHE A 59 11.69 8.45 9.38
C PHE A 59 11.10 9.72 8.76
N ALA A 60 9.94 9.63 8.11
CA ALA A 60 9.29 10.78 7.50
C ALA A 60 8.92 11.85 8.55
N ARG A 61 8.43 11.43 9.73
CA ARG A 61 8.15 12.34 10.85
C ARG A 61 9.41 13.03 11.36
N GLU A 62 10.46 12.27 11.65
CA GLU A 62 11.68 12.78 12.27
C GLU A 62 12.48 13.71 11.34
N GLU A 63 12.37 13.50 10.02
CA GLU A 63 12.98 14.35 9.00
C GLU A 63 12.04 15.43 8.46
N ASN A 64 10.79 15.49 8.95
CA ASN A 64 9.76 16.40 8.47
C ASN A 64 9.57 16.35 6.93
N LEU A 65 9.50 15.14 6.39
CA LEU A 65 9.32 14.88 4.97
C LEU A 65 7.86 14.62 4.63
N LEU A 66 7.43 15.07 3.44
CA LEU A 66 6.15 14.68 2.88
C LEU A 66 6.13 13.15 2.70
N LEU A 67 5.09 12.50 3.22
CA LEU A 67 4.90 11.06 3.08
C LEU A 67 3.69 10.79 2.18
N ALA A 68 3.92 10.14 1.04
CA ALA A 68 2.87 9.51 0.23
C ALA A 68 2.84 8.00 0.52
N VAL A 69 1.64 7.42 0.55
CA VAL A 69 1.44 5.99 0.78
C VAL A 69 0.77 5.36 -0.44
N ARG A 70 1.37 4.28 -0.93
CA ARG A 70 0.94 3.57 -2.14
C ARG A 70 0.61 2.12 -1.83
N ALA A 71 -0.63 1.72 -2.15
CA ALA A 71 -1.00 0.32 -2.33
C ALA A 71 -0.99 -0.04 -3.82
N GLY A 72 -2.16 -0.18 -4.46
CA GLY A 72 -2.25 -0.46 -5.90
C GLY A 72 -1.97 0.73 -6.83
N GLY A 73 -1.70 1.93 -6.31
CA GLY A 73 -1.35 3.10 -7.15
C GLY A 73 -2.49 3.70 -7.98
N HIS A 74 -3.75 3.36 -7.69
CA HIS A 74 -4.93 3.77 -8.47
C HIS A 74 -5.55 5.14 -8.09
N SER A 75 -4.88 5.94 -7.26
CA SER A 75 -5.41 7.26 -6.90
C SER A 75 -5.47 8.19 -8.13
N ALA A 76 -6.67 8.54 -8.58
CA ALA A 76 -6.85 9.48 -9.69
C ALA A 76 -6.26 10.87 -9.38
N ALA A 77 -6.28 11.29 -8.12
CA ALA A 77 -5.68 12.55 -7.65
C ALA A 77 -4.14 12.49 -7.51
N GLY A 78 -3.54 11.32 -7.69
CA GLY A 78 -2.09 11.16 -7.60
C GLY A 78 -1.55 11.03 -6.18
N ASN A 79 -2.37 10.69 -5.19
CA ASN A 79 -1.95 10.66 -3.77
C ASN A 79 -0.99 9.51 -3.42
N GLY A 80 -0.76 8.57 -4.36
CA GLY A 80 0.14 7.44 -4.17
C GLY A 80 1.61 7.74 -4.48
N VAL A 81 1.97 8.99 -4.78
CA VAL A 81 3.37 9.40 -5.02
C VAL A 81 3.59 10.84 -4.58
N SER A 82 4.69 11.07 -3.88
CA SER A 82 5.12 12.38 -3.40
C SER A 82 5.97 13.10 -4.45
N ASP A 83 6.03 14.43 -4.38
CA ASP A 83 7.02 15.23 -5.10
C ASP A 83 8.04 15.76 -4.09
N GLY A 84 9.27 15.27 -4.15
CA GLY A 84 10.18 15.22 -3.00
C GLY A 84 9.68 14.29 -1.89
N GLY A 85 10.41 14.21 -0.78
CA GLY A 85 10.03 13.44 0.40
C GLY A 85 10.07 11.92 0.21
N VAL A 86 9.14 11.22 0.85
CA VAL A 86 9.10 9.75 0.94
C VAL A 86 7.83 9.22 0.27
N THR A 87 7.99 8.27 -0.64
CA THR A 87 6.88 7.40 -1.07
C THR A 87 7.03 6.04 -0.41
N LEU A 88 6.09 5.68 0.46
CA LEU A 88 5.98 4.35 1.05
C LEU A 88 5.14 3.45 0.15
N ASP A 89 5.79 2.53 -0.53
CA ASP A 89 5.19 1.55 -1.42
C ASP A 89 4.94 0.22 -0.67
N LEU A 90 3.66 -0.09 -0.47
CA LEU A 90 3.19 -1.31 0.18
C LEU A 90 3.03 -2.46 -0.81
N SER A 91 3.33 -2.28 -2.10
CA SER A 91 3.05 -3.25 -3.17
C SER A 91 3.68 -4.64 -2.96
N LEU A 92 4.73 -4.76 -2.13
CA LEU A 92 5.34 -6.05 -1.81
C LEU A 92 4.65 -6.79 -0.64
N MET A 93 3.75 -6.13 0.10
CA MET A 93 2.98 -6.73 1.19
C MET A 93 1.76 -7.46 0.61
N LYS A 94 1.96 -8.72 0.22
CA LYS A 94 1.01 -9.57 -0.52
C LYS A 94 0.41 -10.74 0.27
N GLY A 95 0.67 -10.82 1.57
CA GLY A 95 0.15 -11.90 2.40
C GLY A 95 -1.39 -11.94 2.42
N ILE A 96 -1.97 -13.11 2.16
CA ILE A 96 -3.41 -13.36 2.25
C ILE A 96 -3.63 -14.65 3.05
N ARG A 97 -4.54 -14.61 4.02
CA ARG A 97 -4.95 -15.77 4.81
C ARG A 97 -6.47 -15.83 4.86
N VAL A 98 -7.03 -16.88 4.27
CA VAL A 98 -8.47 -17.17 4.30
C VAL A 98 -8.77 -18.15 5.43
N ASP A 99 -9.84 -17.88 6.18
CA ASP A 99 -10.43 -18.81 7.14
C ASP A 99 -11.81 -19.24 6.61
N PRO A 100 -11.92 -20.43 5.99
CA PRO A 100 -13.18 -20.89 5.40
C PRO A 100 -14.25 -21.22 6.44
N ALA A 101 -13.85 -21.60 7.66
CA ALA A 101 -14.78 -21.97 8.73
C ALA A 101 -15.50 -20.73 9.27
N HIS A 102 -14.76 -19.64 9.49
CA HIS A 102 -15.32 -18.37 9.94
C HIS A 102 -15.72 -17.44 8.79
N ARG A 103 -15.41 -17.81 7.54
CA ARG A 103 -15.67 -17.04 6.32
C ARG A 103 -15.04 -15.64 6.37
N THR A 104 -13.83 -15.56 6.89
CA THR A 104 -13.06 -14.30 6.98
C THR A 104 -11.77 -14.40 6.18
N VAL A 105 -11.22 -13.24 5.84
CA VAL A 105 -9.93 -13.13 5.15
C VAL A 105 -9.14 -11.99 5.76
N ARG A 106 -7.86 -12.26 6.02
CA ARG A 106 -6.88 -11.26 6.42
C ARG A 106 -5.90 -11.08 5.27
N ALA A 107 -5.84 -9.88 4.71
CA ALA A 107 -5.00 -9.55 3.57
C ALA A 107 -4.12 -8.35 3.90
N GLU A 108 -2.89 -8.36 3.42
CA GLU A 108 -1.96 -7.25 3.54
C GLU A 108 -2.34 -6.09 2.61
N ALA A 109 -1.90 -4.89 2.97
CA ALA A 109 -2.33 -3.65 2.32
C ALA A 109 -1.91 -3.52 0.85
N GLY A 110 -0.87 -4.24 0.43
CA GLY A 110 -0.37 -4.24 -0.95
C GLY A 110 -1.18 -5.07 -1.92
N VAL A 111 -2.11 -5.89 -1.44
CA VAL A 111 -2.92 -6.80 -2.26
C VAL A 111 -3.82 -6.04 -3.24
N THR A 112 -3.97 -6.59 -4.44
CA THR A 112 -4.90 -6.16 -5.47
C THR A 112 -6.18 -6.98 -5.45
N TRP A 113 -7.26 -6.48 -6.06
CA TRP A 113 -8.52 -7.23 -6.13
C TRP A 113 -8.37 -8.57 -6.86
N ALA A 114 -7.54 -8.67 -7.92
CA ALA A 114 -7.28 -9.96 -8.57
C ALA A 114 -6.67 -11.00 -7.61
N GLU A 115 -5.66 -10.60 -6.84
CA GLU A 115 -5.00 -11.49 -5.88
C GLU A 115 -5.98 -11.91 -4.76
N PHE A 116 -6.74 -10.95 -4.23
CA PHE A 116 -7.74 -11.21 -3.19
C PHE A 116 -8.85 -12.15 -3.69
N ASP A 117 -9.39 -11.89 -4.87
CA ASP A 117 -10.47 -12.69 -5.46
C ASP A 117 -9.98 -14.11 -5.76
N ALA A 118 -8.77 -14.26 -6.33
CA ALA A 118 -8.20 -15.58 -6.62
C ALA A 118 -8.05 -16.43 -5.35
N GLU A 119 -7.49 -15.87 -4.28
CA GLU A 119 -7.30 -16.58 -3.01
C GLU A 119 -8.62 -16.91 -2.32
N THR A 120 -9.59 -16.00 -2.30
CA THR A 120 -10.88 -16.24 -1.65
C THR A 120 -11.76 -17.23 -2.45
N GLN A 121 -11.71 -17.17 -3.79
CA GLN A 121 -12.46 -18.08 -4.64
C GLN A 121 -11.93 -19.52 -4.60
N ALA A 122 -10.66 -19.74 -4.25
CA ALA A 122 -10.15 -21.09 -3.99
C ALA A 122 -10.92 -21.83 -2.88
N PHE A 123 -11.60 -21.08 -2.00
CA PHE A 123 -12.47 -21.59 -0.93
C PHE A 123 -13.95 -21.38 -1.20
N GLY A 124 -14.34 -20.95 -2.40
CA GLY A 124 -15.73 -20.63 -2.75
C GLY A 124 -16.27 -19.39 -2.01
N LEU A 125 -15.40 -18.48 -1.57
CA LEU A 125 -15.75 -17.26 -0.86
C LEU A 125 -15.52 -16.03 -1.72
N ALA A 126 -16.21 -14.94 -1.37
CA ALA A 126 -16.03 -13.61 -1.92
C ALA A 126 -16.54 -12.56 -0.94
N THR A 127 -16.07 -11.32 -1.08
CA THR A 127 -16.70 -10.14 -0.46
C THR A 127 -16.80 -9.01 -1.49
N THR A 128 -17.53 -7.96 -1.15
CA THR A 128 -17.70 -6.77 -2.00
C THR A 128 -16.40 -5.97 -2.14
N GLY A 129 -16.13 -5.49 -3.36
CA GLY A 129 -14.82 -4.99 -3.77
C GLY A 129 -14.86 -4.12 -5.01
N GLY A 130 -13.69 -3.77 -5.54
CA GLY A 130 -13.56 -3.00 -6.78
C GLY A 130 -13.84 -3.83 -8.04
N VAL A 131 -14.25 -3.16 -9.12
CA VAL A 131 -14.53 -3.81 -10.41
C VAL A 131 -13.30 -3.99 -11.31
N VAL A 132 -12.18 -3.33 -10.99
CA VAL A 132 -10.92 -3.39 -11.75
C VAL A 132 -9.88 -4.16 -10.96
N SER A 133 -9.44 -5.29 -11.51
CA SER A 133 -8.55 -6.28 -10.88
C SER A 133 -7.23 -5.72 -10.35
N THR A 134 -6.65 -4.71 -10.99
CA THR A 134 -5.37 -4.10 -10.56
C THR A 134 -5.52 -3.10 -9.42
N THR A 135 -6.75 -2.73 -9.05
CA THR A 135 -7.00 -1.79 -7.96
C THR A 135 -6.57 -2.41 -6.63
N GLY A 136 -5.82 -1.65 -5.82
CA GLY A 136 -5.39 -2.09 -4.50
C GLY A 136 -6.55 -2.14 -3.50
N ILE A 137 -6.62 -3.19 -2.68
CA ILE A 137 -7.73 -3.40 -1.75
C ILE A 137 -7.78 -2.33 -0.66
N ALA A 138 -6.62 -1.89 -0.15
CA ALA A 138 -6.55 -0.99 1.00
C ALA A 138 -7.11 0.40 0.66
N GLY A 139 -6.61 1.03 -0.41
CA GLY A 139 -7.06 2.36 -0.82
C GLY A 139 -8.54 2.40 -1.19
N LEU A 140 -9.06 1.35 -1.84
CA LEU A 140 -10.47 1.27 -2.20
C LEU A 140 -11.36 1.08 -0.96
N THR A 141 -10.98 0.18 -0.06
CA THR A 141 -11.76 -0.11 1.16
C THR A 141 -11.78 1.08 2.12
N LEU A 142 -10.65 1.75 2.32
CA LEU A 142 -10.57 2.95 3.16
C LEU A 142 -11.37 4.14 2.61
N GLY A 143 -11.66 4.15 1.30
CA GLY A 143 -12.57 5.09 0.66
C GLY A 143 -14.03 4.66 0.62
N GLY A 144 -14.39 3.54 1.27
CA GLY A 144 -15.72 2.91 1.21
C GLY A 144 -15.70 1.65 0.34
N GLY A 145 -15.55 1.82 -0.97
CA GLY A 145 -15.38 0.72 -1.92
C GLY A 145 -16.69 0.15 -2.46
N ILE A 146 -16.88 0.30 -3.78
CA ILE A 146 -18.09 -0.10 -4.51
C ILE A 146 -17.71 -1.03 -5.66
N GLY A 147 -18.51 -2.07 -5.88
CA GLY A 147 -18.46 -2.89 -7.08
C GLY A 147 -19.64 -3.83 -7.21
N TRP A 148 -19.46 -4.93 -7.93
CA TRP A 148 -20.55 -5.81 -8.38
C TRP A 148 -21.45 -6.33 -7.25
N LEU A 149 -20.82 -6.71 -6.14
CA LEU A 149 -21.49 -7.32 -5.00
C LEU A 149 -22.11 -6.30 -4.03
N SER A 150 -21.87 -5.01 -4.24
CA SER A 150 -22.22 -3.99 -3.25
C SER A 150 -23.72 -3.79 -3.03
N ARG A 151 -24.53 -4.02 -4.06
CA ARG A 151 -25.99 -3.97 -3.92
C ARG A 151 -26.55 -5.06 -3.00
N ALA A 152 -25.87 -6.21 -2.92
CA ALA A 152 -26.30 -7.34 -2.12
C ALA A 152 -25.66 -7.33 -0.72
N TYR A 153 -24.43 -6.82 -0.60
CA TYR A 153 -23.61 -6.98 0.61
C TYR A 153 -23.00 -5.68 1.16
N GLY A 154 -23.35 -4.51 0.63
CA GLY A 154 -22.83 -3.21 1.08
C GLY A 154 -21.47 -2.82 0.48
N LEU A 155 -20.83 -1.81 1.05
CA LEU A 155 -19.49 -1.36 0.67
C LEU A 155 -18.40 -2.34 1.15
N SER A 156 -17.19 -2.25 0.58
CA SER A 156 -16.04 -2.99 1.10
C SER A 156 -15.79 -2.66 2.58
N ALA A 157 -15.96 -1.38 2.93
CA ALA A 157 -15.89 -0.90 4.31
C ALA A 157 -16.97 -1.50 5.22
N ASP A 158 -18.17 -1.80 4.71
CA ASP A 158 -19.25 -2.42 5.50
C ASP A 158 -18.93 -3.88 5.89
N ASN A 159 -17.96 -4.50 5.20
CA ASN A 159 -17.52 -5.87 5.44
C ASN A 159 -16.13 -5.95 6.11
N LEU A 160 -15.54 -4.80 6.47
CA LEU A 160 -14.24 -4.75 7.13
C LEU A 160 -14.39 -5.00 8.64
N LEU A 161 -13.79 -6.07 9.12
CA LEU A 161 -13.89 -6.46 10.54
C LEU A 161 -12.89 -5.72 11.44
N SER A 162 -11.67 -5.52 10.95
CA SER A 162 -10.58 -4.91 11.71
C SER A 162 -9.43 -4.49 10.79
N VAL A 163 -8.58 -3.59 11.26
CA VAL A 163 -7.31 -3.23 10.61
C VAL A 163 -6.19 -3.19 11.63
N ASP A 164 -4.99 -3.54 11.18
CA ASP A 164 -3.76 -3.17 11.85
C ASP A 164 -3.30 -1.85 11.23
N ILE A 165 -3.16 -0.81 12.05
CA ILE A 165 -2.83 0.54 11.58
C ILE A 165 -1.57 1.05 12.30
N VAL A 166 -0.63 1.58 11.50
CA VAL A 166 0.51 2.35 12.01
C VAL A 166 0.10 3.81 12.01
N THR A 167 0.20 4.46 13.16
CA THR A 167 -0.21 5.85 13.35
C THR A 167 0.99 6.78 13.14
N ALA A 168 0.76 8.09 13.12
CA ALA A 168 1.82 9.07 12.85
C ALA A 168 2.91 9.11 13.94
N ASP A 169 2.64 8.57 15.12
CA ASP A 169 3.58 8.38 16.23
C ASP A 169 4.40 7.07 16.14
N GLY A 170 4.14 6.23 15.14
CA GLY A 170 4.86 4.97 14.87
C GLY A 170 4.09 3.73 15.28
#